data_AF-A0A2X1LFG1-F1
#
_entry.id   AF-A0A2X1LFG1-F1
#
_cell.length_a   1.000
_cell.length_b   1.000
_cell.length_c   1.000
_cell.angle_alpha   90.00
_cell.angle_beta   90.00
_cell.angle_gamma   90.00
#
_symmetry.space_group_name_H-M   'P 1'
#
loop_
_entity.id
_entity.type
_entity.pdbx_description
1 polymer ?
#
loop_
_entity_poly.entity_id
_entity_poly.type
_entity_poly.pdbx_seq_one_letter_code
_entity_poly.pdbx_strand_id
1 'polypeptide(L)'
;MDPEKKLWYARAGTELSLLERWLPRPQELSMDAGDPVTEFAQVLENAGLVIQGLPQMDGAIHRVATRDDKKGAKSGAYRAYLDGRPAGWYRDYRSADDSPTNWVFSGGEQHDPLARLHLRAFAQQQRDDNARKLQQQYNKQAGYARSYINRLPQATAHEYLTRKGIRAAPGVRLNNKK
;
A
#
# COMPACT_ATOMS: atom_id res chain seq x y z
N MET A 1 18.79 -17.39 -33.10
CA MET A 1 17.36 -17.02 -33.27
C MET A 1 17.16 -15.92 -32.25
N ASP A 2 17.36 -14.69 -32.71
CA ASP A 2 17.49 -13.51 -31.89
C ASP A 2 16.26 -12.62 -32.15
N PRO A 3 15.41 -12.37 -31.13
CA PRO A 3 14.29 -11.45 -31.27
C PRO A 3 14.79 -10.01 -31.13
N GLU A 4 15.53 -9.53 -32.14
CA GLU A 4 15.98 -8.14 -32.26
C GLU A 4 14.81 -7.18 -32.52
N LYS A 5 14.62 -6.26 -31.57
CA LYS A 5 14.29 -4.83 -31.75
C LYS A 5 13.31 -4.48 -32.89
N LYS A 6 12.00 -4.53 -32.60
CA LYS A 6 11.01 -3.72 -33.34
C LYS A 6 11.02 -2.27 -32.82
N LEU A 7 11.92 -1.45 -33.36
CA LEU A 7 11.89 0.00 -33.20
C LEU A 7 10.97 0.58 -34.28
N TRP A 8 9.89 1.25 -33.88
CA TRP A 8 8.99 1.91 -34.81
C TRP A 8 9.56 3.29 -35.12
N TYR A 9 9.95 3.52 -36.38
CA TYR A 9 10.37 4.83 -36.87
C TYR A 9 9.15 5.64 -37.33
N ALA A 10 8.98 6.85 -36.80
CA ALA A 10 8.06 7.82 -37.37
C ALA A 10 8.66 8.39 -38.67
N ARG A 11 7.85 8.51 -39.73
CA ARG A 11 8.29 9.01 -41.04
C ARG A 11 8.63 10.50 -40.93
N ALA A 12 9.75 10.92 -41.53
CA ALA A 12 10.16 12.32 -41.60
C ALA A 12 9.06 13.15 -42.31
N GLY A 13 8.59 14.21 -41.63
CA GLY A 13 7.50 15.09 -42.12
C GLY A 13 6.17 14.98 -41.36
N THR A 14 6.11 14.26 -40.24
CA THR A 14 4.90 14.17 -39.40
C THR A 14 4.90 15.31 -38.37
N GLU A 15 3.82 16.10 -38.31
CA GLU A 15 3.58 17.17 -37.32
C GLU A 15 3.83 16.66 -35.89
N LEU A 16 4.94 17.09 -35.28
CA LEU A 16 5.40 16.65 -33.96
C LEU A 16 4.41 17.00 -32.84
N SER A 17 3.50 17.96 -33.05
CA SER A 17 2.46 18.36 -32.11
C SER A 17 1.47 17.25 -31.75
N LEU A 18 1.28 16.26 -32.63
CA LEU A 18 0.45 15.08 -32.32
C LEU A 18 1.15 14.08 -31.39
N LEU A 19 2.49 14.09 -31.38
CA LEU A 19 3.32 13.22 -30.55
C LEU A 19 3.70 13.85 -29.20
N GLU A 20 3.49 15.17 -28.99
CA GLU A 20 3.75 15.84 -27.70
C GLU A 20 3.00 15.21 -26.53
N ARG A 21 1.84 14.60 -26.77
CA ARG A 21 1.07 13.87 -25.76
C ARG A 21 1.76 12.61 -25.24
N TRP A 22 2.63 12.02 -26.06
CA TRP A 22 3.31 10.75 -25.80
C TRP A 22 4.82 10.90 -25.61
N LEU A 23 5.35 12.12 -25.77
CA LEU A 23 6.71 12.46 -25.40
C LEU A 23 6.78 12.66 -23.88
N PRO A 24 7.72 12.01 -23.17
CA PRO A 24 7.96 12.32 -21.77
C PRO A 24 8.32 13.80 -21.67
N ARG A 25 7.57 14.56 -20.87
CA ARG A 25 7.77 16.01 -20.76
C ARG A 25 9.14 16.27 -20.13
N PRO A 26 10.03 17.04 -20.77
CA PRO A 26 11.36 17.32 -20.22
C PRO A 26 11.33 18.09 -18.90
N GLN A 27 10.23 18.77 -18.56
CA GLN A 27 10.06 19.50 -17.30
C GLN A 27 9.74 18.59 -16.10
N GLU A 28 9.48 17.29 -16.30
CA GLU A 28 9.36 16.30 -15.20
C GLU A 28 10.66 15.54 -14.93
N LEU A 29 11.74 15.86 -15.64
CA LEU A 29 13.08 15.37 -15.31
C LEU A 29 13.66 16.27 -14.22
N SER A 30 13.31 15.98 -12.97
CA SER A 30 13.98 16.60 -11.83
C SER A 30 15.47 16.23 -11.89
N MET A 31 16.31 17.25 -11.88
CA MET A 31 17.77 17.18 -12.02
C MET A 31 18.44 16.60 -10.77
N ASP A 32 18.01 15.44 -10.26
CA ASP A 32 18.66 14.71 -9.15
C ASP A 32 18.31 13.20 -9.23
N ALA A 33 18.22 12.64 -10.43
CA ALA A 33 17.72 11.29 -10.72
C ALA A 33 18.70 10.15 -10.32
N GLY A 34 19.19 10.16 -9.07
CA GLY A 34 19.99 9.08 -8.50
C GLY A 34 19.19 8.09 -7.66
N ASP A 35 18.14 8.55 -6.97
CA ASP A 35 17.48 7.77 -5.93
C ASP A 35 15.94 7.72 -6.05
N PRO A 36 15.33 6.53 -6.14
CA PRO A 36 13.89 6.36 -6.30
C PRO A 36 13.07 6.81 -5.08
N VAL A 37 13.67 6.80 -3.89
CA VAL A 37 12.98 7.24 -2.66
C VAL A 37 12.81 8.76 -2.69
N THR A 38 13.85 9.48 -3.13
CA THR A 38 13.84 10.94 -3.28
C THR A 38 12.84 11.41 -4.35
N GLU A 39 12.83 10.77 -5.52
CA GLU A 39 11.85 11.10 -6.58
C GLU A 39 10.41 10.88 -6.08
N PHE A 40 10.16 9.74 -5.43
CA PHE A 40 8.84 9.43 -4.91
C PHE A 40 8.40 10.40 -3.81
N ALA A 41 9.32 10.84 -2.94
CA ALA A 41 9.05 11.85 -1.93
C ALA A 41 8.56 13.15 -2.57
N GLN A 42 9.23 13.61 -3.63
CA GLN A 42 8.88 14.82 -4.35
C GLN A 42 7.50 14.74 -4.99
N VAL A 43 7.16 13.57 -5.57
CA VAL A 43 5.84 13.31 -6.17
C VAL A 43 4.73 13.35 -5.11
N LEU A 44 4.97 12.76 -3.94
CA LEU A 44 4.00 12.76 -2.83
C LEU A 44 3.79 14.16 -2.26
N GLU A 45 4.85 14.94 -2.10
CA GLU A 45 4.76 16.35 -1.68
C GLU A 45 4.00 17.21 -2.69
N ASN A 46 4.27 17.01 -3.99
CA ASN A 46 3.56 17.71 -5.07
C ASN A 46 2.05 17.37 -5.07
N ALA A 47 1.72 16.12 -4.77
CA ALA A 47 0.35 15.66 -4.59
C ALA A 47 -0.32 16.15 -3.30
N GLY A 48 0.38 16.87 -2.42
CA GLY A 48 -0.16 17.42 -1.18
C GLY A 48 -0.21 16.42 -0.01
N LEU A 49 0.45 15.26 -0.14
CA LEU A 49 0.61 14.30 0.95
C LEU A 49 1.77 14.74 1.86
N VAL A 50 1.53 14.73 3.18
CA VAL A 50 2.50 15.16 4.18
C VAL A 50 3.15 13.94 4.81
N ILE A 51 4.44 13.73 4.49
CA ILE A 51 5.24 12.62 4.98
C ILE A 51 6.27 13.14 5.97
N GLN A 52 6.40 12.47 7.10
CA GLN A 52 7.45 12.78 8.09
C GLN A 52 8.71 11.99 7.73
N GLY A 53 9.63 12.61 6.98
CA GLY A 53 10.88 11.98 6.55
C GLY A 53 10.77 11.30 5.17
N LEU A 54 11.56 10.24 4.95
CA LEU A 54 11.61 9.52 3.67
C LEU A 54 10.44 8.54 3.51
N PRO A 55 9.82 8.43 2.32
CA PRO A 55 8.76 7.48 2.06
C PRO A 55 9.27 6.04 2.14
N GLN A 56 8.45 5.16 2.74
CA GLN A 56 8.78 3.74 2.86
C GLN A 56 8.29 2.98 1.64
N MET A 57 9.22 2.39 0.89
CA MET A 57 8.95 1.65 -0.35
C MET A 57 9.04 0.12 -0.15
N ASP A 58 8.50 -0.39 0.95
CA ASP A 58 8.50 -1.81 1.34
C ASP A 58 7.32 -2.62 0.76
N GLY A 59 6.51 -1.99 -0.10
CA GLY A 59 5.32 -2.61 -0.66
C GLY A 59 4.15 -2.73 0.30
N ALA A 60 4.18 -2.11 1.49
CA ALA A 60 3.01 -1.92 2.34
C ALA A 60 2.25 -0.63 2.01
N ILE A 61 0.99 -0.57 2.48
CA ILE A 61 0.17 0.65 2.38
C ILE A 61 0.49 1.54 3.57
N HIS A 62 1.01 2.73 3.29
CA HIS A 62 1.31 3.75 4.28
C HIS A 62 0.24 4.83 4.27
N ARG A 63 -0.34 5.09 5.45
CA ARG A 63 -1.38 6.11 5.66
C ARG A 63 -0.76 7.39 6.17
N VAL A 64 -0.97 8.49 5.46
CA VAL A 64 -0.38 9.79 5.74
C VAL A 64 -1.45 10.88 5.81
N ALA A 65 -1.13 11.98 6.47
CA ALA A 65 -1.98 13.16 6.47
C ALA A 65 -1.83 13.90 5.15
N THR A 66 -2.86 14.64 4.75
CA THR A 66 -2.76 15.62 3.65
C THR A 66 -2.65 17.04 4.20
N ARG A 67 -2.27 18.00 3.36
CA ARG A 67 -2.10 19.41 3.79
C ARG A 67 -3.38 20.00 4.39
N ASP A 68 -4.53 19.57 3.89
CA ASP A 68 -5.86 20.02 4.31
C ASP A 68 -6.49 19.16 5.42
N ASP A 69 -5.75 18.19 5.97
CA ASP A 69 -6.25 17.35 7.05
C ASP A 69 -6.30 18.06 8.40
N LYS A 70 -7.34 17.73 9.18
CA LYS A 70 -7.39 18.10 10.60
C LYS A 70 -6.30 17.32 11.35
N LYS A 71 -5.81 17.89 12.45
CA LYS A 71 -4.79 17.27 13.31
C LYS A 71 -5.19 15.82 13.67
N GLY A 72 -4.42 14.85 13.16
CA GLY A 72 -4.62 13.42 13.41
C GLY A 72 -5.38 12.64 12.33
N ALA A 73 -5.95 13.31 11.32
CA ALA A 73 -6.52 12.64 10.16
C ALA A 73 -5.43 12.09 9.23
N LYS A 74 -5.71 10.96 8.59
CA LYS A 74 -4.82 10.28 7.64
C LYS A 74 -5.57 10.01 6.33
N SER A 75 -5.91 11.08 5.64
CA SER A 75 -6.71 11.01 4.41
C SER A 75 -5.88 10.70 3.17
N GLY A 76 -4.55 10.61 3.28
CA GLY A 76 -3.67 10.14 2.21
C GLY A 76 -3.27 8.67 2.40
N ALA A 77 -3.05 7.97 1.30
CA ALA A 77 -2.39 6.67 1.30
C ALA A 77 -1.42 6.56 0.14
N TYR A 78 -0.32 5.85 0.34
CA TYR A 78 0.58 5.47 -0.74
C TYR A 78 1.10 4.05 -0.54
N ARG A 79 1.59 3.48 -1.64
CA ARG A 79 2.28 2.18 -1.66
C ARG A 79 3.33 2.23 -2.76
N ALA A 80 4.56 1.89 -2.42
CA ALA A 80 5.64 1.82 -3.40
C ALA A 80 6.48 0.57 -3.21
N TYR A 81 7.11 0.15 -4.30
CA TYR A 81 7.92 -1.05 -4.43
C TYR A 81 9.29 -0.66 -4.97
N LEU A 82 10.34 -1.31 -4.47
CA LEU A 82 11.71 -1.24 -5.00
C LEU A 82 12.07 -2.49 -5.84
N ASP A 83 11.08 -3.34 -6.14
CA ASP A 83 11.25 -4.66 -6.74
C ASP A 83 11.57 -4.56 -8.25
N GLY A 84 12.82 -4.24 -8.60
CA GLY A 84 13.28 -4.14 -9.98
C GLY A 84 13.15 -2.73 -10.53
N ARG A 85 12.03 -2.38 -11.20
CA ARG A 85 11.76 -0.98 -11.58
C ARG A 85 10.91 -0.35 -10.49
N PRO A 86 11.44 0.61 -9.70
CA PRO A 86 10.67 1.18 -8.61
C PRO A 86 9.38 1.80 -9.14
N ALA A 87 8.27 1.45 -8.49
CA ALA A 87 6.95 1.85 -8.91
C ALA A 87 6.02 1.88 -7.69
N GLY A 88 4.93 2.61 -7.80
CA GLY A 88 4.00 2.76 -6.70
C GLY A 88 2.70 3.42 -7.14
N TRP A 89 1.87 3.70 -6.16
CA TRP A 89 0.70 4.53 -6.33
C TRP A 89 0.49 5.36 -5.06
N TYR A 90 -0.19 6.48 -5.22
CA TYR A 90 -0.65 7.30 -4.12
C TYR A 90 -2.09 7.74 -4.36
N ARG A 91 -2.79 8.08 -3.28
CA ARG A 91 -4.17 8.51 -3.31
C ARG A 91 -4.43 9.49 -2.18
N ASP A 92 -5.05 10.61 -2.51
CA ASP A 92 -5.75 11.45 -1.55
C ASP A 92 -7.24 11.07 -1.56
N TYR A 93 -7.78 10.62 -0.42
CA TYR A 93 -9.19 10.28 -0.28
C TYR A 93 -10.12 11.50 -0.18
N ARG A 94 -9.57 12.72 -0.14
CA ARG A 94 -10.33 13.97 -0.17
C ARG A 94 -10.52 14.50 -1.58
N SER A 95 -9.61 14.16 -2.50
CA SER A 95 -9.75 14.50 -3.91
C SER A 95 -10.99 13.81 -4.48
N ALA A 96 -11.68 14.50 -5.39
CA ALA A 96 -12.85 13.95 -6.07
C ALA A 96 -12.51 12.74 -6.97
N ASP A 97 -11.22 12.51 -7.22
CA ASP A 97 -10.72 11.37 -7.98
C ASP A 97 -10.83 10.07 -7.18
N ASP A 98 -11.63 9.14 -7.71
CA ASP A 98 -11.82 7.82 -7.10
C ASP A 98 -10.64 6.86 -7.37
N SER A 99 -9.79 7.18 -8.35
CA SER A 99 -8.69 6.31 -8.76
C SER A 99 -7.36 6.73 -8.12
N PRO A 100 -6.54 5.78 -7.63
CA PRO A 100 -5.17 6.08 -7.19
C PRO A 100 -4.29 6.48 -8.38
N THR A 101 -3.42 7.46 -8.17
CA THR A 101 -2.44 7.90 -9.17
C THR A 101 -1.24 6.96 -9.13
N ASN A 102 -0.87 6.40 -10.27
CA ASN A 102 0.28 5.53 -10.41
C ASN A 102 1.55 6.36 -10.61
N TRP A 103 2.64 5.92 -9.98
CA TRP A 103 3.98 6.47 -10.15
C TRP A 103 4.94 5.36 -10.57
N VAL A 104 5.88 5.68 -11.45
CA VAL A 104 6.95 4.79 -11.88
C VAL A 104 8.22 5.62 -11.94
N PHE A 105 9.30 5.11 -11.33
CA PHE A 105 10.58 5.80 -11.30
C PHE A 105 11.09 6.10 -12.71
N SER A 106 11.49 7.36 -12.91
CA SER A 106 11.95 7.89 -14.18
C SER A 106 13.41 7.50 -14.48
N GLY A 107 14.21 7.29 -13.44
CA GLY A 107 15.60 6.82 -13.56
C GLY A 107 15.68 5.31 -13.84
N GLY A 108 16.48 4.91 -14.83
CA GLY A 108 16.96 3.53 -14.92
C GLY A 108 16.21 2.62 -15.90
N GLU A 109 16.49 2.79 -17.19
CA GLU A 109 16.30 1.74 -18.19
C GLU A 109 17.42 0.65 -18.12
N GLN A 110 18.47 0.87 -17.30
CA GLN A 110 19.63 -0.01 -17.16
C GLN A 110 19.85 -0.49 -15.71
N HIS A 111 18.97 -1.31 -15.17
CA HIS A 111 19.32 -2.13 -14.01
C HIS A 111 19.86 -3.48 -14.48
N ASP A 112 21.06 -3.85 -14.00
CA ASP A 112 21.69 -5.16 -14.21
C ASP A 112 20.67 -6.30 -13.94
N PRO A 113 20.50 -7.27 -14.87
CA PRO A 113 19.62 -8.41 -14.68
C PRO A 113 19.82 -9.16 -13.36
N LEU A 114 21.06 -9.27 -12.87
CA LEU A 114 21.39 -9.92 -11.60
C LEU A 114 20.93 -9.09 -10.40
N ALA A 115 21.12 -7.77 -10.45
CA ALA A 115 20.60 -6.86 -9.42
C ALA A 115 19.07 -6.94 -9.34
N ARG A 116 18.37 -7.04 -10.48
CA ARG A 116 16.92 -7.23 -10.52
C ARG A 116 16.49 -8.57 -9.91
N LEU A 117 17.25 -9.65 -10.13
CA LEU A 117 16.97 -10.95 -9.55
C LEU A 117 17.13 -10.92 -8.03
N HIS A 118 18.20 -10.30 -7.51
CA HIS A 118 18.42 -10.16 -6.07
C HIS A 118 17.34 -9.32 -5.40
N LEU A 119 16.94 -8.19 -5.99
CA LEU A 119 15.84 -7.36 -5.49
C LEU A 119 14.52 -8.14 -5.42
N ARG A 120 14.19 -8.90 -6.47
CA ARG A 120 12.99 -9.76 -6.49
C ARG A 120 13.04 -10.84 -5.41
N ALA A 121 14.20 -11.47 -5.20
CA ALA A 121 14.36 -12.49 -4.17
C ALA A 121 14.19 -11.89 -2.76
N PHE A 122 14.80 -10.74 -2.50
CA PHE A 122 14.65 -10.02 -1.23
C PHE A 122 13.19 -9.62 -0.97
N ALA A 123 12.51 -9.07 -1.97
CA ALA A 123 11.10 -8.71 -1.89
C ALA A 123 10.21 -9.91 -1.55
N GLN A 124 10.49 -11.07 -2.16
CA GLN A 124 9.75 -12.29 -1.88
C GLN A 124 9.97 -12.76 -0.43
N GLN A 125 11.20 -12.73 0.06
CA GLN A 125 11.50 -13.02 1.47
C GLN A 125 10.74 -12.10 2.42
N GLN A 126 10.70 -10.80 2.12
CA GLN A 126 9.99 -9.82 2.95
C GLN A 126 8.47 -10.07 2.96
N ARG A 127 7.89 -10.47 1.82
CA ARG A 127 6.48 -10.88 1.72
C ARG A 127 6.20 -12.12 2.58
N ASP A 128 7.05 -13.13 2.52
CA ASP A 128 6.92 -14.35 3.31
C ASP A 128 7.08 -14.10 4.81
N ASP A 129 8.00 -13.21 5.21
CA ASP A 129 8.16 -12.77 6.60
C ASP A 129 6.92 -12.03 7.11
N ASN A 130 6.36 -11.11 6.30
CA ASN A 130 5.15 -10.38 6.64
C ASN A 130 3.94 -11.31 6.77
N ALA A 131 3.80 -12.28 5.86
CA ALA A 131 2.75 -13.30 5.93
C ALA A 131 2.87 -14.16 7.20
N ARG A 132 4.09 -14.57 7.57
CA ARG A 132 4.35 -15.30 8.83
C ARG A 132 4.00 -14.47 10.07
N LYS A 133 4.39 -13.20 10.11
CA LYS A 133 4.05 -12.29 11.22
C LYS A 133 2.54 -12.11 11.35
N LEU A 134 1.83 -11.95 10.23
CA LEU A 134 0.38 -11.82 10.21
C LEU A 134 -0.32 -13.09 10.74
N GLN A 135 0.14 -14.26 10.30
CA GLN A 135 -0.38 -15.54 10.80
C GLN A 135 -0.17 -15.70 12.31
N GLN A 136 1.00 -15.33 12.82
CA GLN A 136 1.28 -15.37 14.26
C GLN A 136 0.35 -14.43 15.05
N GLN A 137 0.08 -13.23 14.52
CA GLN A 137 -0.87 -12.30 15.14
C GLN A 137 -2.28 -12.88 15.17
N TYR A 138 -2.77 -13.47 14.08
CA TYR A 138 -4.08 -14.11 14.05
C TYR A 138 -4.18 -15.29 15.02
N ASN A 139 -3.16 -16.16 15.06
CA ASN A 139 -3.14 -17.28 16.01
C ASN A 139 -3.18 -16.78 17.46
N LYS A 140 -2.42 -15.71 17.78
CA LYS A 140 -2.43 -15.08 19.10
C LYS A 140 -3.80 -14.51 19.46
N GLN A 141 -4.43 -13.77 18.55
CA GLN A 141 -5.76 -13.19 18.80
C GLN A 141 -6.86 -14.25 18.90
N ALA A 142 -6.81 -15.29 18.06
CA ALA A 142 -7.73 -16.41 18.14
C ALA A 142 -7.58 -17.17 19.47
N GLY A 143 -6.33 -17.41 19.92
CA GLY A 143 -6.04 -18.00 21.22
C GLY A 143 -6.55 -17.13 22.38
N TYR A 144 -6.34 -15.82 22.32
CA TYR A 144 -6.86 -14.87 23.30
C TYR A 144 -8.40 -14.89 23.35
N ALA A 145 -9.07 -14.77 22.20
CA ALA A 145 -10.53 -14.79 22.10
C ALA A 145 -11.11 -16.10 22.64
N ARG A 146 -10.51 -17.24 22.29
CA ARG A 146 -10.92 -18.56 22.78
C ARG A 146 -10.75 -18.68 24.29
N SER A 147 -9.60 -18.25 24.83
CA SER A 147 -9.38 -18.24 26.28
C SER A 147 -10.34 -17.29 27.00
N TYR A 148 -10.65 -16.14 26.40
CA TYR A 148 -11.56 -15.15 26.96
C TYR A 148 -12.98 -15.72 27.05
N ILE A 149 -13.50 -16.30 25.96
CA ILE A 149 -14.83 -16.93 25.92
C ILE A 149 -14.91 -18.12 26.88
N ASN A 150 -13.86 -18.96 26.94
CA ASN A 150 -13.85 -20.14 27.80
C ASN A 150 -13.89 -19.82 29.30
N ARG A 151 -13.40 -18.64 29.71
CA ARG A 151 -13.47 -18.18 31.10
C ARG A 151 -14.86 -17.74 31.53
N LEU A 152 -15.71 -17.36 30.58
CA LEU A 152 -17.06 -16.91 30.88
C LEU A 152 -17.98 -18.13 31.05
N PRO A 153 -18.85 -18.15 32.07
CA PRO A 153 -19.81 -19.23 32.23
C PRO A 153 -20.85 -19.22 31.10
N GLN A 154 -21.32 -20.40 30.72
CA GLN A 154 -22.43 -20.56 29.79
C GLN A 154 -23.69 -19.95 30.40
N ALA A 155 -24.41 -19.14 29.63
CA ALA A 155 -25.70 -18.62 30.05
C ALA A 155 -26.72 -19.76 30.07
N THR A 156 -27.39 -19.94 31.21
CA THR A 156 -28.47 -20.92 31.39
C THR A 156 -29.78 -20.19 31.64
N ALA A 157 -30.01 -19.73 32.87
CA ALA A 157 -31.12 -18.87 33.26
C ALA A 157 -30.55 -17.62 33.93
N HIS A 158 -30.69 -16.47 33.28
CA HIS A 158 -30.25 -15.17 33.81
C HIS A 158 -31.45 -14.22 33.81
N GLU A 159 -31.58 -13.38 34.84
CA GLU A 159 -32.73 -12.49 35.05
C GLU A 159 -33.08 -11.66 33.80
N TYR A 160 -32.05 -11.12 33.12
CA TYR A 160 -32.22 -10.39 31.87
C TYR A 160 -32.86 -11.24 30.74
N LEU A 161 -32.42 -12.49 30.59
CA LEU A 161 -32.93 -13.41 29.56
C LEU A 161 -34.37 -13.82 29.86
N THR A 162 -34.68 -14.08 31.13
CA THR A 162 -36.04 -14.37 31.61
C THR A 162 -36.97 -13.19 31.37
N ARG A 163 -36.55 -11.96 31.69
CA ARG A 163 -37.32 -10.73 31.44
C ARG A 163 -37.58 -10.48 29.95
N LYS A 164 -36.68 -10.93 29.08
CA LYS A 164 -36.81 -10.83 27.61
C LYS A 164 -37.50 -12.03 26.97
N GLY A 165 -37.82 -13.08 27.73
CA GLY A 165 -38.43 -14.31 27.21
C GLY A 165 -37.51 -15.11 26.27
N ILE A 166 -36.18 -14.88 26.32
CA ILE A 166 -35.21 -15.50 25.41
C ILE A 166 -34.60 -16.73 26.10
N ARG A 167 -34.66 -17.90 25.45
CA ARG A 167 -33.94 -19.10 25.90
C ARG A 167 -32.45 -18.98 25.53
N ALA A 168 -31.56 -19.28 26.48
CA ALA A 168 -30.12 -19.23 26.22
C ALA A 168 -29.71 -20.33 25.22
N ALA A 169 -29.13 -19.93 24.09
CA ALA A 169 -28.60 -20.86 23.10
C ALA A 169 -27.19 -21.35 23.48
N PRO A 170 -26.75 -22.52 22.98
CA PRO A 170 -25.37 -22.98 23.11
C PRO A 170 -24.38 -21.91 22.61
N GLY A 171 -23.40 -21.54 23.43
CA GLY A 171 -22.39 -20.52 23.08
C GLY A 171 -22.68 -19.10 23.58
N VAL A 172 -23.89 -18.81 24.09
CA VAL A 172 -24.16 -17.55 24.80
C VAL A 172 -23.45 -17.59 26.16
N ARG A 173 -22.55 -16.65 26.41
CA ARG A 173 -21.79 -16.54 27.66
C ARG A 173 -22.25 -15.34 28.50
N LEU A 174 -22.22 -15.47 29.83
CA LEU A 174 -22.50 -14.35 30.74
C LEU A 174 -21.21 -13.57 31.03
N ASN A 175 -21.26 -12.26 30.87
CA ASN A 175 -20.18 -11.36 31.25
C ASN A 175 -20.57 -10.61 32.53
N ASN A 176 -20.04 -11.02 33.68
CA ASN A 176 -20.34 -10.43 34.99
C ASN A 176 -19.59 -9.11 35.27
N LYS A 177 -19.15 -8.39 34.23
CA LYS A 177 -18.66 -7.02 34.44
C LYS A 177 -19.85 -6.13 34.82
N LYS A 178 -19.81 -5.62 36.06
CA LYS A 178 -20.66 -4.52 36.53
C LYS A 178 -20.46 -3.28 35.67
#